data_AF-A0A973MFD3-F1
#
_entry.id   AF-A0A973MFD3-F1
#
_cell.length_a   1.000
_cell.length_b   1.000
_cell.length_c   1.000
_cell.angle_alpha   90.00
_cell.angle_beta   90.00
_cell.angle_gamma   90.00
#
_symmetry.space_group_name_H-M   'P 1'
#
loop_
_entity.id
_entity.type
_entity.pdbx_description
1 polymer ?
#
loop_
_entity_poly.entity_id
_entity_poly.type
_entity_poly.pdbx_seq_one_letter_code
_entity_poly.pdbx_strand_id
1 'polypeptide(L)'
;MVETHEGLHHELQASTGYGLISAMALLLSKRGFRPLVLPELFDVMVEGSRQTHEVFATTLSASLAGVRQTRSVLDGNATYLGYLERGLGLAGTGVVPWHFRETAAASVLRCSMAPVHVFDLLETGFARMRRTDLTGAARPDRRLKAFEAAGGPDGWGAVLSELASAHPDRGVLRGDADRRDLPDDEELDSLRRFEEEVVLRRCYEYVSEVLAGAGMPSVAWEDQARVALALKAAVAEVDAELSERLNVVTERRPVLDDGLEYDRQKIVLRDRLPVEMVDSTHTPGLLDAFTLGDSDDHRHVCGVWLSREVARKQFSFPEAAELPELIVALLAVARTADGRQVVRLGLLPSTTTTPRQCQTLLGETPLLVLTSHLTLTDPSAVDMLGRVEPVFVLMDLPVAWHVGDWCGQGAHVRMGLVPLEGLASGDLLMAAFTLDRQPAFRFICIGGKVGVSLLAEQLRGRHGVRGDRGGHVEVDGTFLRDDAAAFNLVLNHVFSAWHVLDQDAVS
;
A
#
# COMPACT_ATOMS: atom_id res chain seq x y z
N MET A 1 6.40 12.77 0.89
CA MET A 1 6.35 13.00 -0.57
C MET A 1 6.44 11.68 -1.33
N VAL A 2 7.48 10.86 -1.12
CA VAL A 2 7.60 9.53 -1.78
C VAL A 2 6.39 8.62 -1.49
N GLU A 3 5.98 8.51 -0.22
CA GLU A 3 4.80 7.71 0.18
C GLU A 3 3.51 8.15 -0.53
N THR A 4 3.25 9.46 -0.55
CA THR A 4 2.11 10.05 -1.27
C THR A 4 2.19 9.80 -2.78
N HIS A 5 3.39 9.91 -3.35
CA HIS A 5 3.66 9.69 -4.77
C HIS A 5 3.36 8.24 -5.19
N GLU A 6 3.84 7.26 -4.43
CA GLU A 6 3.55 5.84 -4.68
C GLU A 6 2.06 5.51 -4.49
N GLY A 7 1.42 6.09 -3.47
CA GLY A 7 -0.04 5.94 -3.27
C GLY A 7 -0.84 6.42 -4.48
N LEU A 8 -0.47 7.56 -5.07
CA LEU A 8 -1.12 8.12 -6.26
C LEU A 8 -0.91 7.26 -7.52
N HIS A 9 0.21 6.54 -7.65
CA HIS A 9 0.35 5.55 -8.73
C HIS A 9 -0.69 4.45 -8.62
N HIS A 10 -0.90 3.93 -7.41
CA HIS A 10 -1.91 2.91 -7.16
C HIS A 10 -3.33 3.44 -7.33
N GLU A 11 -3.61 4.67 -6.92
CA GLU A 11 -4.92 5.30 -7.13
C GLU A 11 -5.25 5.34 -8.63
N LEU A 12 -4.31 5.79 -9.47
CA LEU A 12 -4.54 5.84 -10.91
C LEU A 12 -4.72 4.43 -11.52
N GLN A 13 -4.02 3.42 -10.99
CA GLN A 13 -4.22 2.02 -11.40
C GLN A 13 -5.60 1.48 -10.98
N ALA A 14 -6.06 1.79 -9.77
CA ALA A 14 -7.28 1.25 -9.21
C ALA A 14 -8.56 1.98 -9.65
N SER A 15 -8.43 3.19 -10.22
CA SER A 15 -9.58 4.04 -10.57
C SER A 15 -9.80 4.23 -12.07
N THR A 16 -9.00 3.62 -12.94
CA THR A 16 -9.09 3.80 -14.40
C THR A 16 -9.13 2.48 -15.14
N GLY A 17 -9.84 2.42 -16.28
CA GLY A 17 -10.03 1.17 -17.01
C GLY A 17 -8.72 0.49 -17.45
N TYR A 18 -7.75 1.27 -17.94
CA TYR A 18 -6.44 0.72 -18.34
C TYR A 18 -5.66 0.23 -17.13
N GLY A 19 -5.69 0.99 -16.04
CA GLY A 19 -5.08 0.62 -14.76
C GLY A 19 -5.64 -0.69 -14.22
N LEU A 20 -6.96 -0.81 -14.16
CA LEU A 20 -7.68 -1.98 -13.67
C LEU A 20 -7.33 -3.26 -14.43
N ILE A 21 -7.29 -3.19 -15.77
CA ILE A 21 -6.88 -4.33 -16.60
C ILE A 21 -5.42 -4.72 -16.31
N SER A 22 -4.52 -3.74 -16.22
CA SER A 22 -3.10 -4.02 -15.93
C SER A 22 -2.91 -4.70 -14.57
N ALA A 23 -3.56 -4.18 -13.52
CA ALA A 23 -3.49 -4.75 -12.18
C ALA A 23 -4.05 -6.18 -12.14
N MET A 24 -5.20 -6.43 -12.78
CA MET A 24 -5.79 -7.76 -12.82
C MET A 24 -4.97 -8.75 -13.65
N ALA A 25 -4.31 -8.32 -14.72
CA ALA A 25 -3.39 -9.18 -15.48
C ALA A 25 -2.27 -9.71 -14.58
N LEU A 26 -1.62 -8.84 -13.79
CA LEU A 26 -0.58 -9.25 -12.86
C LEU A 26 -1.13 -10.16 -11.75
N LEU A 27 -2.28 -9.82 -11.17
CA LEU A 27 -2.89 -10.59 -10.07
C LEU A 27 -3.27 -12.01 -10.53
N LEU A 28 -3.93 -12.14 -11.68
CA LEU A 28 -4.25 -13.44 -12.29
C LEU A 28 -2.99 -14.25 -12.60
N SER A 29 -1.93 -13.60 -13.08
CA SER A 29 -0.64 -14.26 -13.29
C SER A 29 -0.04 -14.82 -12.00
N LYS A 30 -0.05 -14.03 -10.93
CA LYS A 30 0.44 -14.46 -9.60
C LYS A 30 -0.35 -15.66 -9.08
N ARG A 31 -1.62 -15.79 -9.46
CA ARG A 31 -2.48 -16.94 -9.16
C ARG A 31 -2.31 -18.11 -10.13
N GLY A 32 -1.31 -18.07 -11.00
CA GLY A 32 -0.95 -19.15 -11.92
C GLY A 32 -1.73 -19.17 -13.23
N PHE A 33 -2.60 -18.20 -13.49
CA PHE A 33 -3.33 -18.10 -14.75
C PHE A 33 -2.46 -17.44 -15.83
N ARG A 34 -2.13 -18.18 -16.88
CA ARG A 34 -1.25 -17.73 -17.99
C ARG A 34 0.02 -17.01 -17.49
N PRO A 35 0.85 -17.66 -16.64
CA PRO A 35 1.88 -17.03 -15.82
C PRO A 35 3.08 -16.46 -16.62
N LEU A 36 3.14 -16.70 -17.92
CA LEU A 36 4.15 -16.14 -18.82
C LEU A 36 3.61 -14.97 -19.65
N VAL A 37 2.33 -15.00 -20.03
CA VAL A 37 1.76 -14.04 -20.99
C VAL A 37 1.18 -12.82 -20.29
N LEU A 38 0.54 -13.00 -19.14
CA LEU A 38 -0.05 -11.88 -18.41
C LEU A 38 0.98 -10.95 -17.76
N PRO A 39 2.15 -11.41 -17.27
CA PRO A 39 3.22 -10.50 -16.86
C PRO A 39 3.77 -9.68 -18.02
N GLU A 40 4.03 -10.30 -19.19
CA GLU A 40 4.46 -9.54 -20.37
C GLU A 40 3.43 -8.48 -20.79
N LEU A 41 2.14 -8.83 -20.69
CA LEU A 41 1.06 -7.88 -20.96
C LEU A 41 1.09 -6.72 -19.96
N PHE A 42 1.21 -7.02 -18.65
CA PHE A 42 1.36 -6.04 -17.59
C PHE A 42 2.55 -5.11 -17.86
N ASP A 43 3.73 -5.65 -18.16
CA ASP A 43 4.94 -4.87 -18.42
C ASP A 43 4.76 -3.91 -19.60
N VAL A 44 4.14 -4.38 -20.69
CA VAL A 44 3.82 -3.53 -21.85
C VAL A 44 2.81 -2.45 -21.48
N MET A 45 1.83 -2.76 -20.63
CA MET A 45 0.84 -1.79 -20.20
C MET A 45 1.48 -0.70 -19.34
N VAL A 46 2.29 -1.09 -18.35
CA VAL A 46 3.04 -0.19 -17.46
C VAL A 46 3.99 0.71 -18.25
N GLU A 47 4.77 0.15 -19.17
CA GLU A 47 5.65 0.98 -20.01
C GLU A 47 4.84 1.93 -20.92
N GLY A 48 3.64 1.52 -21.35
CA GLY A 48 2.74 2.35 -22.14
C GLY A 48 2.07 3.50 -21.36
N SER A 49 2.13 3.48 -20.04
CA SER A 49 1.51 4.47 -19.14
C SER A 49 2.51 5.16 -18.20
N ARG A 50 3.80 4.86 -18.32
CA ARG A 50 4.85 5.32 -17.40
C ARG A 50 4.87 6.84 -17.26
N GLN A 51 4.84 7.59 -18.35
CA GLN A 51 4.86 9.06 -18.28
C GLN A 51 3.57 9.61 -17.66
N THR A 52 2.41 9.07 -18.02
CA THR A 52 1.13 9.47 -17.43
C THR A 52 1.11 9.22 -15.92
N HIS A 53 1.62 8.07 -15.46
CA HIS A 53 1.74 7.74 -14.04
C HIS A 53 2.63 8.72 -13.29
N GLU A 54 3.84 8.97 -13.80
CA GLU A 54 4.81 9.86 -13.14
C GLU A 54 4.34 11.31 -13.09
N VAL A 55 3.72 11.81 -14.16
CA VAL A 55 3.12 13.15 -14.16
C VAL A 55 1.97 13.23 -13.14
N PHE A 56 1.10 12.22 -13.07
CA PHE A 56 0.00 12.18 -12.10
C PHE A 56 0.49 12.22 -10.66
N ALA A 57 1.36 11.30 -10.30
CA ALA A 57 1.85 11.19 -8.93
C ALA A 57 2.67 12.42 -8.52
N THR A 58 3.52 12.95 -9.41
CA THR A 58 4.33 14.14 -9.11
C THR A 58 3.46 15.38 -8.92
N THR A 59 2.50 15.61 -9.84
CA THR A 59 1.67 16.82 -9.82
C THR A 59 0.67 16.83 -8.67
N LEU A 60 0.01 15.72 -8.38
CA LEU A 60 -0.93 15.66 -7.24
C LEU A 60 -0.22 15.58 -5.89
N SER A 61 0.98 14.99 -5.80
CA SER A 61 1.81 15.14 -4.60
C SER A 61 2.15 16.61 -4.33
N ALA A 62 2.37 17.39 -5.40
CA ALA A 62 2.66 18.80 -5.30
C ALA A 62 1.45 19.64 -4.86
N SER A 63 0.22 19.22 -5.13
CA SER A 63 -0.98 19.92 -4.63
C SER A 63 -1.12 19.82 -3.12
N LEU A 64 -0.69 18.69 -2.54
CA LEU A 64 -0.70 18.44 -1.10
C LEU A 64 0.45 19.17 -0.37
N ALA A 65 1.66 19.11 -0.92
CA ALA A 65 2.84 19.73 -0.30
C ALA A 65 3.01 21.22 -0.66
N GLY A 66 2.31 21.71 -1.69
CA GLY A 66 2.53 23.01 -2.29
C GLY A 66 3.58 22.97 -3.41
N VAL A 67 3.28 23.64 -4.54
CA VAL A 67 4.10 23.60 -5.76
C VAL A 67 5.51 24.16 -5.51
N ARG A 68 5.62 25.28 -4.78
CA ARG A 68 6.91 25.92 -4.48
C ARG A 68 7.82 25.05 -3.62
N GLN A 69 7.26 24.43 -2.57
CA GLN A 69 8.00 23.50 -1.72
C GLN A 69 8.44 22.28 -2.52
N THR A 70 7.55 21.75 -3.37
CA THR A 70 7.87 20.59 -4.21
C THR A 70 8.99 20.89 -5.19
N ARG A 71 9.00 22.05 -5.86
CA ARG A 71 10.13 22.48 -6.69
C ARG A 71 11.44 22.54 -5.91
N SER A 72 11.41 23.04 -4.68
CA SER A 72 12.60 23.09 -3.82
C SER A 72 13.10 21.71 -3.41
N VAL A 73 12.21 20.76 -3.14
CA VAL A 73 12.56 19.38 -2.77
C VAL A 73 13.14 18.62 -3.96
N LEU A 74 12.64 18.91 -5.17
CA LEU A 74 13.09 18.28 -6.41
C LEU A 74 14.30 18.97 -7.04
N ASP A 75 14.90 19.96 -6.37
CA ASP A 75 16.09 20.64 -6.89
C ASP A 75 17.22 19.64 -7.13
N GLY A 76 17.88 19.74 -8.29
CA GLY A 76 18.86 18.76 -8.77
C GLY A 76 18.28 17.47 -9.37
N ASN A 77 16.97 17.23 -9.33
CA ASN A 77 16.31 16.09 -9.99
C ASN A 77 15.53 16.53 -11.25
N ALA A 78 16.26 16.70 -12.36
CA ALA A 78 15.72 17.21 -13.62
C ALA A 78 14.55 16.37 -14.17
N THR A 79 14.55 15.05 -13.94
CA THR A 79 13.49 14.15 -14.40
C THR A 79 12.15 14.46 -13.73
N TYR A 80 12.13 14.51 -12.39
CA TYR A 80 10.89 14.77 -11.64
C TYR A 80 10.45 16.22 -11.72
N LEU A 81 11.39 17.17 -11.84
CA LEU A 81 11.06 18.55 -12.20
C LEU A 81 10.36 18.60 -13.57
N GLY A 82 10.83 17.83 -14.55
CA GLY A 82 10.17 17.70 -15.85
C GLY A 82 8.74 17.17 -15.75
N TYR A 83 8.49 16.19 -14.89
CA TYR A 83 7.13 15.67 -14.64
C TYR A 83 6.22 16.70 -13.98
N LEU A 84 6.73 17.42 -12.98
CA LEU A 84 6.00 18.50 -12.32
C LEU A 84 5.62 19.59 -13.32
N GLU A 85 6.59 20.13 -14.06
CA GLU A 85 6.33 21.21 -15.02
C GLU A 85 5.39 20.77 -16.14
N ARG A 86 5.51 19.53 -16.62
CA ARG A 86 4.58 18.98 -17.61
C ARG A 86 3.15 18.95 -17.07
N GLY A 87 2.93 18.42 -15.87
CA GLY A 87 1.60 18.36 -15.28
C GLY A 87 1.00 19.73 -14.96
N LEU A 88 1.82 20.68 -14.49
CA LEU A 88 1.42 22.08 -14.34
C LEU A 88 0.99 22.72 -15.67
N GLY A 89 1.63 22.32 -16.77
CA GLY A 89 1.30 22.75 -18.13
C GLY A 89 0.00 22.15 -18.69
N LEU A 90 -0.43 20.97 -18.21
CA LEU A 90 -1.67 20.34 -18.68
C LEU A 90 -2.92 21.16 -18.34
N ALA A 91 -2.88 21.90 -17.23
CA ALA A 91 -3.98 22.68 -16.70
C ALA A 91 -4.04 24.14 -17.21
N GLY A 92 -3.24 24.47 -18.23
CA GLY A 92 -3.17 25.82 -18.79
C GLY A 92 -2.33 26.81 -17.96
N THR A 93 -2.41 28.09 -18.31
CA THR A 93 -1.58 29.15 -17.72
C THR A 93 -1.86 29.40 -16.24
N GLY A 94 -0.89 29.98 -15.52
CA GLY A 94 -1.00 30.31 -14.08
C GLY A 94 -2.03 31.38 -13.69
N VAL A 95 -2.85 31.84 -14.64
CA VAL A 95 -3.95 32.79 -14.39
C VAL A 95 -5.19 32.08 -13.83
N VAL A 96 -5.28 30.75 -14.01
CA VAL A 96 -6.37 29.94 -13.48
C VAL A 96 -6.09 29.55 -12.02
N PRO A 97 -7.06 29.61 -11.10
CA PRO A 97 -6.85 29.23 -9.69
C PRO A 97 -6.35 27.79 -9.52
N TRP A 98 -5.50 27.56 -8.51
CA TRP A 98 -4.84 26.26 -8.33
C TRP A 98 -5.82 25.09 -8.16
N HIS A 99 -6.88 25.26 -7.37
CA HIS A 99 -7.87 24.19 -7.12
C HIS A 99 -8.54 23.68 -8.42
N PHE A 100 -8.82 24.58 -9.36
CA PHE A 100 -9.31 24.20 -10.68
C PHE A 100 -8.21 23.52 -11.49
N ARG A 101 -6.99 24.07 -11.49
CA ARG A 101 -5.86 23.52 -12.25
C ARG A 101 -5.50 22.10 -11.80
N GLU A 102 -5.56 21.84 -10.50
CA GLU A 102 -5.40 20.49 -9.93
C GLU A 102 -6.43 19.53 -10.51
N THR A 103 -7.71 19.90 -10.47
CA THR A 103 -8.81 19.09 -11.00
C THR A 103 -8.66 18.86 -12.51
N ALA A 104 -8.31 19.91 -13.27
CA ALA A 104 -8.08 19.84 -14.71
C ALA A 104 -6.93 18.88 -15.05
N ALA A 105 -5.77 18.99 -14.38
CA ALA A 105 -4.64 18.10 -14.59
C ALA A 105 -5.01 16.64 -14.24
N ALA A 106 -5.70 16.41 -13.13
CA ALA A 106 -6.19 15.09 -12.74
C ALA A 106 -7.13 14.49 -13.80
N SER A 107 -8.08 15.28 -14.32
CA SER A 107 -8.98 14.85 -15.39
C SER A 107 -8.23 14.47 -16.67
N VAL A 108 -7.21 15.23 -17.07
CA VAL A 108 -6.38 14.91 -18.26
C VAL A 108 -5.74 13.53 -18.13
N LEU A 109 -5.16 13.26 -16.96
CA LEU A 109 -4.40 12.05 -16.70
C LEU A 109 -5.33 10.84 -16.53
N ARG A 110 -6.48 11.00 -15.85
CA ARG A 110 -7.51 9.95 -15.74
C ARG A 110 -8.14 9.61 -17.10
N CYS A 111 -8.50 10.60 -17.92
CA CYS A 111 -9.03 10.37 -19.28
C CYS A 111 -8.00 9.70 -20.20
N SER A 112 -6.72 10.05 -20.05
CA SER A 112 -5.63 9.39 -20.78
C SER A 112 -5.53 7.91 -20.41
N MET A 113 -5.83 7.55 -19.17
CA MET A 113 -5.88 6.17 -18.65
C MET A 113 -7.21 5.44 -18.88
N ALA A 114 -8.21 6.08 -19.50
CA ALA A 114 -9.53 5.51 -19.71
C ALA A 114 -9.89 5.44 -21.21
N PRO A 115 -9.10 4.77 -22.08
CA PRO A 115 -9.45 4.64 -23.49
C PRO A 115 -10.73 3.81 -23.67
N VAL A 116 -11.62 4.17 -24.59
CA VAL A 116 -12.85 3.39 -24.84
C VAL A 116 -12.57 1.92 -25.22
N HIS A 117 -11.41 1.67 -25.84
CA HIS A 117 -10.91 0.35 -26.24
C HIS A 117 -10.76 -0.64 -25.06
N VAL A 118 -10.82 -0.19 -23.80
CA VAL A 118 -10.84 -1.12 -22.66
C VAL A 118 -12.03 -2.08 -22.72
N PHE A 119 -13.17 -1.68 -23.29
CA PHE A 119 -14.31 -2.59 -23.44
C PHE A 119 -14.00 -3.74 -24.39
N ASP A 120 -13.34 -3.48 -25.52
CA ASP A 120 -12.94 -4.52 -26.48
C ASP A 120 -11.94 -5.51 -25.86
N LEU A 121 -11.01 -4.99 -25.04
CA LEU A 121 -10.07 -5.82 -24.28
C LEU A 121 -10.81 -6.72 -23.28
N LEU A 122 -11.76 -6.15 -22.52
CA LEU A 122 -12.54 -6.91 -21.54
C LEU A 122 -13.45 -7.96 -22.20
N GLU A 123 -14.05 -7.65 -23.35
CA GLU A 123 -14.84 -8.61 -24.13
C GLU A 123 -13.98 -9.75 -24.70
N THR A 124 -12.75 -9.43 -25.13
CA THR A 124 -11.77 -10.47 -25.52
C THR A 124 -11.46 -11.40 -24.35
N GLY A 125 -11.33 -10.82 -23.15
CA GLY A 125 -11.12 -11.50 -21.88
C GLY A 125 -9.67 -11.93 -21.62
N PHE A 126 -9.30 -12.12 -20.35
CA PHE A 126 -7.94 -12.47 -19.93
C PHE A 126 -7.42 -13.79 -20.52
N ALA A 127 -8.32 -14.72 -20.87
CA ALA A 127 -7.96 -15.98 -21.51
C ALA A 127 -7.36 -15.80 -22.90
N ARG A 128 -7.78 -14.77 -23.65
CA ARG A 128 -7.42 -14.60 -25.06
C ARG A 128 -6.63 -13.34 -25.35
N MET A 129 -6.65 -12.35 -24.45
CA MET A 129 -5.94 -11.09 -24.60
C MET A 129 -4.45 -11.31 -24.88
N ARG A 130 -3.91 -10.51 -25.80
CA ARG A 130 -2.53 -10.53 -26.28
C ARG A 130 -1.95 -9.12 -26.30
N ARG A 131 -0.62 -9.04 -26.30
CA ARG A 131 0.13 -7.80 -26.49
C ARG A 131 -0.29 -7.02 -27.76
N THR A 132 -0.66 -7.71 -28.82
CA THR A 132 -1.08 -7.10 -30.10
C THR A 132 -2.41 -6.36 -30.00
N ASP A 133 -3.23 -6.67 -29.01
CA ASP A 133 -4.55 -6.06 -28.80
C ASP A 133 -4.38 -4.66 -28.16
N LEU A 134 -3.21 -4.38 -27.56
CA LEU A 134 -2.82 -3.07 -27.06
C LEU A 134 -2.36 -2.16 -28.21
N THR A 135 -3.34 -1.62 -28.95
CA THR A 135 -3.07 -0.69 -30.05
C THR A 135 -2.40 0.60 -29.55
N GLY A 136 -1.78 1.33 -30.47
CA GLY A 136 -1.15 2.61 -30.16
C GLY A 136 -2.09 3.66 -29.58
N ALA A 137 -3.36 3.66 -30.00
CA ALA A 137 -4.37 4.63 -29.54
C ALA A 137 -4.88 4.35 -28.11
N ALA A 138 -4.69 3.12 -27.62
CA ALA A 138 -5.04 2.73 -26.26
C ALA A 138 -3.95 3.10 -25.23
N ARG A 139 -2.73 3.45 -25.65
CA ARG A 139 -1.61 3.72 -24.73
C ARG A 139 -1.73 5.11 -24.07
N PRO A 140 -1.78 5.20 -22.73
CA PRO A 140 -1.98 6.45 -22.01
C PRO A 140 -0.95 7.53 -22.35
N ASP A 141 0.33 7.19 -22.47
CA ASP A 141 1.39 8.15 -22.79
C ASP A 141 1.21 8.80 -24.17
N ARG A 142 0.61 8.09 -25.12
CA ARG A 142 0.29 8.63 -26.46
C ARG A 142 -0.95 9.50 -26.42
N ARG A 143 -1.94 9.12 -25.62
CA ARG A 143 -3.18 9.90 -25.42
C ARG A 143 -2.87 11.25 -24.75
N LEU A 144 -2.01 11.24 -23.74
CA LEU A 144 -1.52 12.46 -23.10
C LEU A 144 -0.86 13.42 -24.12
N LYS A 145 0.01 12.90 -24.98
CA LYS A 145 0.64 13.68 -26.06
C LYS A 145 -0.37 14.19 -27.09
N ALA A 146 -1.41 13.40 -27.40
CA ALA A 146 -2.45 13.80 -28.32
C ALA A 146 -3.30 14.96 -27.76
N PHE A 147 -3.61 14.93 -26.46
CA PHE A 147 -4.28 16.04 -25.78
C PHE A 147 -3.45 17.34 -25.86
N GLU A 148 -2.16 17.25 -25.54
CA GLU A 148 -1.22 18.38 -25.65
C GLU A 148 -1.15 18.92 -27.09
N ALA A 149 -1.00 18.04 -28.08
CA ALA A 149 -0.88 18.42 -29.49
C ALA A 149 -2.17 19.00 -30.08
N ALA A 150 -3.34 18.64 -29.54
CA ALA A 150 -4.63 19.19 -29.93
C ALA A 150 -4.92 20.59 -29.34
N GLY A 151 -3.99 21.16 -28.57
CA GLY A 151 -4.18 22.45 -27.89
C GLY A 151 -5.11 22.35 -26.68
N GLY A 152 -5.24 21.16 -26.08
CA GLY A 152 -6.10 20.94 -24.91
C GLY A 152 -5.88 21.93 -23.76
N PRO A 153 -4.62 22.26 -23.37
CA PRO A 153 -4.39 23.25 -22.32
C PRO A 153 -4.96 24.66 -22.59
N ASP A 154 -5.17 25.03 -23.86
CA ASP A 154 -5.62 26.37 -24.23
C ASP A 154 -7.14 26.55 -24.04
N GLY A 155 -7.92 25.47 -23.94
CA GLY A 155 -9.38 25.54 -23.80
C GLY A 155 -9.88 25.72 -22.36
N TRP A 156 -9.03 25.59 -21.35
CA TRP A 156 -9.44 25.68 -19.95
C TRP A 156 -10.07 27.02 -19.57
N GLY A 157 -9.65 28.12 -20.19
CA GLY A 157 -10.25 29.43 -19.95
C GLY A 157 -11.74 29.49 -20.32
N ALA A 158 -12.14 28.79 -21.38
CA ALA A 158 -13.54 28.70 -21.79
C ALA A 158 -14.35 27.85 -20.81
N VAL A 159 -13.82 26.69 -20.40
CA VAL A 159 -14.45 25.80 -19.40
C VAL A 159 -14.65 26.52 -18.07
N LEU A 160 -13.63 27.24 -17.60
CA LEU A 160 -13.70 28.00 -16.36
C LEU A 160 -14.75 29.14 -16.45
N SER A 161 -14.79 29.83 -17.58
CA SER A 161 -15.78 30.91 -17.81
C SER A 161 -17.22 30.37 -17.84
N GLU A 162 -17.42 29.19 -18.43
CA GLU A 162 -18.69 28.47 -18.44
C GLU A 162 -19.12 28.13 -16.99
N LEU A 163 -18.23 27.49 -16.22
CA LEU A 163 -18.50 27.12 -14.83
C LEU A 163 -18.78 28.33 -13.93
N ALA A 164 -18.00 29.40 -14.08
CA ALA A 164 -18.20 30.63 -13.32
C ALA A 164 -19.54 31.32 -13.65
N SER A 165 -19.99 31.22 -14.90
CA SER A 165 -21.29 31.76 -15.32
C SER A 165 -22.46 30.90 -14.81
N ALA A 166 -22.32 29.57 -14.81
CA ALA A 166 -23.34 28.65 -14.32
C ALA A 166 -23.44 28.64 -12.79
N HIS A 167 -22.34 28.93 -12.08
CA HIS A 167 -22.23 28.85 -10.63
C HIS A 167 -21.53 30.08 -10.02
N PRO A 168 -22.12 31.29 -10.15
CA PRO A 168 -21.47 32.54 -9.74
C PRO A 168 -21.16 32.60 -8.24
N ASP A 169 -22.00 31.97 -7.41
CA ASP A 169 -21.87 31.98 -5.95
C ASP A 169 -20.82 31.00 -5.41
N ARG A 170 -20.28 30.12 -6.26
CA ARG A 170 -19.30 29.08 -5.86
C ARG A 170 -17.84 29.54 -5.94
N GLY A 171 -17.59 30.74 -6.49
CA GLY A 171 -16.27 31.35 -6.40
C GLY A 171 -15.15 30.58 -7.12
N VAL A 172 -15.45 29.81 -8.18
CA VAL A 172 -14.47 29.00 -8.94
C VAL A 172 -13.31 29.83 -9.51
N LEU A 173 -13.49 31.15 -9.63
CA LEU A 173 -12.45 32.11 -10.04
C LEU A 173 -11.58 32.63 -8.88
N ARG A 174 -11.89 32.29 -7.63
CA ARG A 174 -11.19 32.78 -6.43
C ARG A 174 -10.19 31.73 -5.94
N GLY A 175 -9.05 32.17 -5.42
CA GLY A 175 -8.04 31.31 -4.82
C GLY A 175 -6.62 31.73 -5.16
N ASP A 176 -5.66 31.18 -4.43
CA ASP A 176 -4.24 31.39 -4.70
C ASP A 176 -3.79 30.53 -5.91
N ALA A 177 -2.76 31.00 -6.62
CA ALA A 177 -2.22 30.32 -7.80
C ALA A 177 -1.34 29.10 -7.46
N ASP A 178 -0.85 29.04 -6.22
CA ASP A 178 0.10 28.05 -5.69
C ASP A 178 -0.46 27.27 -4.49
N ARG A 179 -1.58 27.69 -3.87
CA ARG A 179 -2.15 27.04 -2.68
C ARG A 179 -3.67 26.93 -2.70
N ARG A 180 -4.18 25.87 -2.06
CA ARG A 180 -5.60 25.70 -1.75
C ARG A 180 -5.91 26.39 -0.41
N ASP A 181 -6.87 27.30 -0.41
CA ASP A 181 -7.48 27.81 0.83
C ASP A 181 -8.79 27.04 1.04
N LEU A 182 -8.84 26.28 2.15
CA LEU A 182 -10.00 25.47 2.51
C LEU A 182 -10.88 26.24 3.53
N PRO A 183 -12.21 26.24 3.34
CA PRO A 183 -13.15 26.83 4.31
C PRO A 183 -13.35 25.93 5.53
N ASP A 184 -14.11 26.42 6.51
CA ASP A 184 -14.50 25.66 7.71
C ASP A 184 -15.34 24.41 7.37
N ASP A 185 -15.40 23.43 8.28
CA ASP A 185 -15.84 22.04 8.03
C ASP A 185 -17.23 21.90 7.34
N GLU A 186 -18.23 22.71 7.69
CA GLU A 186 -19.58 22.61 7.12
C GLU A 186 -19.65 23.13 5.68
N GLU A 187 -18.88 24.18 5.36
CA GLU A 187 -18.74 24.71 4.01
C GLU A 187 -17.82 23.82 3.14
N LEU A 188 -16.86 23.14 3.77
CA LEU A 188 -15.93 22.22 3.12
C LEU A 188 -16.63 21.05 2.44
N ASP A 189 -17.64 20.43 3.08
CA ASP A 189 -18.39 19.32 2.47
C ASP A 189 -19.30 19.77 1.32
N SER A 190 -19.81 20.99 1.38
CA SER A 190 -20.57 21.62 0.29
C SER A 190 -19.66 21.93 -0.91
N LEU A 191 -18.45 22.45 -0.64
CA LEU A 191 -17.44 22.74 -1.66
C LEU A 191 -16.94 21.45 -2.32
N ARG A 192 -16.59 20.42 -1.53
CA ARG A 192 -16.14 19.13 -2.05
C ARG A 192 -17.16 18.49 -2.99
N ARG A 193 -18.44 18.45 -2.60
CA ARG A 193 -19.51 17.94 -3.47
C ARG A 193 -19.59 18.70 -4.79
N PHE A 194 -19.50 20.03 -4.74
CA PHE A 194 -19.51 20.85 -5.95
C PHE A 194 -18.29 20.56 -6.85
N GLU A 195 -17.09 20.49 -6.28
CA GLU A 195 -15.86 20.17 -7.04
C GLU A 195 -15.92 18.77 -7.66
N GLU A 196 -16.40 17.76 -6.95
CA GLU A 196 -16.49 16.38 -7.41
C GLU A 196 -17.62 16.16 -8.44
N GLU A 197 -18.81 16.71 -8.21
CA GLU A 197 -19.99 16.44 -9.05
C GLU A 197 -20.06 17.35 -10.29
N VAL A 198 -19.56 18.58 -10.17
CA VAL A 198 -19.68 19.60 -11.22
C VAL A 198 -18.35 19.87 -11.89
N VAL A 199 -17.33 20.29 -11.13
CA VAL A 199 -16.05 20.74 -11.71
C VAL A 199 -15.30 19.57 -12.34
N LEU A 200 -15.10 18.49 -11.59
CA LEU A 200 -14.41 17.29 -12.04
C LEU A 200 -15.11 16.67 -13.25
N ARG A 201 -16.43 16.53 -13.21
CA ARG A 201 -17.23 16.03 -14.33
C ARG A 201 -17.02 16.88 -15.58
N ARG A 202 -17.17 18.20 -15.49
CA ARG A 202 -17.01 19.09 -16.66
C ARG A 202 -15.59 19.06 -17.20
N CYS A 203 -14.57 19.05 -16.33
CA CYS A 203 -13.18 18.88 -16.74
C CYS A 203 -12.95 17.55 -17.46
N TYR A 204 -13.55 16.46 -16.96
CA TYR A 204 -13.49 15.14 -17.60
C TYR A 204 -14.12 15.13 -18.99
N GLU A 205 -15.33 15.71 -19.12
CA GLU A 205 -16.07 15.82 -20.38
C GLU A 205 -15.26 16.62 -21.42
N TYR A 206 -14.71 17.78 -21.03
CA TYR A 206 -13.86 18.59 -21.91
C TYR A 206 -12.65 17.80 -22.44
N VAL A 207 -11.91 17.11 -21.57
CA VAL A 207 -10.75 16.31 -22.01
C VAL A 207 -11.20 15.18 -22.94
N SER A 208 -12.33 14.54 -22.63
CA SER A 208 -12.89 13.47 -23.45
C SER A 208 -13.28 13.96 -24.85
N GLU A 209 -13.84 15.16 -24.96
CA GLU A 209 -14.14 15.83 -26.24
C GLU A 209 -12.86 16.10 -27.04
N VAL A 210 -11.83 16.66 -26.41
CA VAL A 210 -10.53 16.94 -27.06
C VAL A 210 -9.90 15.65 -27.58
N LEU A 211 -9.84 14.62 -26.75
CA LEU A 211 -9.28 13.32 -27.12
C LEU A 211 -10.11 12.61 -28.20
N ALA A 212 -11.44 12.71 -28.16
CA ALA A 212 -12.31 12.19 -29.21
C ALA A 212 -12.06 12.91 -30.55
N GLY A 213 -11.92 14.24 -30.53
CA GLY A 213 -11.53 15.04 -31.71
C GLY A 213 -10.16 14.65 -32.29
N ALA A 214 -9.24 14.19 -31.44
CA ALA A 214 -7.94 13.64 -31.85
C ALA A 214 -7.98 12.15 -32.29
N GLY A 215 -9.18 11.54 -32.38
CA GLY A 215 -9.34 10.13 -32.75
C GLY A 215 -8.96 9.14 -31.66
N MET A 216 -8.91 9.57 -30.40
CA MET A 216 -8.54 8.78 -29.23
C MET A 216 -9.64 8.84 -28.14
N PRO A 217 -10.89 8.43 -28.42
CA PRO A 217 -11.99 8.56 -27.47
C PRO A 217 -11.70 7.91 -26.11
N SER A 218 -12.14 8.58 -25.05
CA SER A 218 -12.14 8.07 -23.67
C SER A 218 -13.48 7.40 -23.36
N VAL A 219 -13.52 6.54 -22.35
CA VAL A 219 -14.76 6.07 -21.73
C VAL A 219 -15.50 7.30 -21.18
N ALA A 220 -16.80 7.39 -21.44
CA ALA A 220 -17.62 8.50 -20.94
C ALA A 220 -17.73 8.47 -19.41
N TRP A 221 -18.07 9.60 -18.81
CA TRP A 221 -18.20 9.72 -17.34
C TRP A 221 -19.24 8.73 -16.79
N GLU A 222 -20.41 8.64 -17.43
CA GLU A 222 -21.49 7.73 -17.07
C GLU A 222 -21.16 6.25 -17.25
N ASP A 223 -20.13 5.94 -18.06
CA ASP A 223 -19.74 4.57 -18.40
C ASP A 223 -18.59 4.03 -17.53
N GLN A 224 -18.00 4.83 -16.63
CA GLN A 224 -16.88 4.38 -15.80
C GLN A 224 -17.24 3.15 -14.94
N ALA A 225 -18.43 3.16 -14.31
CA ALA A 225 -18.90 2.03 -13.51
C ALA A 225 -19.09 0.75 -14.35
N ARG A 226 -19.47 0.89 -15.63
CA ARG A 226 -19.62 -0.26 -16.54
C ARG A 226 -18.28 -0.93 -16.83
N VAL A 227 -17.17 -0.18 -16.85
CA VAL A 227 -15.83 -0.76 -17.01
C VAL A 227 -15.49 -1.68 -15.83
N ALA A 228 -15.73 -1.24 -14.60
CA ALA A 228 -15.45 -2.04 -13.41
C ALA A 228 -16.31 -3.32 -13.35
N LEU A 229 -17.59 -3.22 -13.74
CA LEU A 229 -18.48 -4.38 -13.85
C LEU A 229 -18.05 -5.35 -14.96
N ALA A 230 -17.67 -4.83 -16.13
CA ALA A 230 -17.15 -5.64 -17.23
C ALA A 230 -15.83 -6.33 -16.87
N LEU A 231 -14.94 -5.66 -16.12
CA LEU A 231 -13.73 -6.25 -15.57
C LEU A 231 -14.06 -7.41 -14.64
N LYS A 232 -14.97 -7.20 -13.67
CA LYS A 232 -15.38 -8.25 -12.74
C LYS A 232 -15.93 -9.48 -13.46
N ALA A 233 -16.75 -9.27 -14.50
CA ALA A 233 -17.23 -10.35 -15.37
C ALA A 233 -16.08 -11.06 -16.12
N ALA A 234 -15.16 -10.32 -16.73
CA ALA A 234 -14.01 -10.89 -17.42
C ALA A 234 -13.07 -11.69 -16.51
N VAL A 235 -12.95 -11.30 -15.23
CA VAL A 235 -12.24 -12.08 -14.20
C VAL A 235 -13.01 -13.34 -13.82
N ALA A 236 -14.34 -13.29 -13.70
CA ALA A 236 -15.16 -14.44 -13.33
C ALA A 236 -15.02 -15.62 -14.31
N GLU A 237 -14.82 -15.33 -15.61
CA GLU A 237 -14.59 -16.33 -16.65
C GLU A 237 -13.30 -17.15 -16.47
N VAL A 238 -12.33 -16.65 -15.68
CA VAL A 238 -11.03 -17.29 -15.47
C VAL A 238 -10.76 -17.65 -14.02
N ASP A 239 -11.31 -16.90 -13.07
CA ASP A 239 -11.13 -17.06 -11.63
C ASP A 239 -12.37 -16.53 -10.89
N ALA A 240 -13.36 -17.39 -10.73
CA ALA A 240 -14.64 -17.06 -10.09
C ALA A 240 -14.44 -16.62 -8.62
N GLU A 241 -13.54 -17.28 -7.88
CA GLU A 241 -13.24 -16.96 -6.49
C GLU A 241 -12.68 -15.54 -6.36
N LEU A 242 -11.70 -15.18 -7.21
CA LEU A 242 -11.16 -13.83 -7.23
C LEU A 242 -12.26 -12.81 -7.56
N SER A 243 -13.11 -13.09 -8.57
CA SER A 243 -14.20 -12.20 -8.95
C SER A 243 -15.19 -11.94 -7.81
N GLU A 244 -15.55 -12.97 -7.05
CA GLU A 244 -16.41 -12.83 -5.87
C GLU A 244 -15.80 -11.90 -4.82
N ARG A 245 -14.47 -11.93 -4.67
CA ARG A 245 -13.72 -11.06 -3.75
C ARG A 245 -13.54 -9.63 -4.27
N LEU A 246 -13.74 -9.37 -5.57
CA LEU A 246 -13.68 -8.02 -6.14
C LEU A 246 -14.92 -7.22 -5.76
N ASN A 247 -14.70 -6.16 -4.99
CA ASN A 247 -15.73 -5.19 -4.63
C ASN A 247 -15.70 -4.01 -5.60
N VAL A 248 -16.77 -3.85 -6.39
CA VAL A 248 -16.95 -2.67 -7.24
C VAL A 248 -17.57 -1.57 -6.40
N VAL A 249 -16.85 -0.45 -6.26
CA VAL A 249 -17.29 0.71 -5.50
C VAL A 249 -17.70 1.79 -6.49
N THR A 250 -19.00 2.02 -6.61
CA THR A 250 -19.57 3.04 -7.51
C THR A 250 -19.99 4.31 -6.79
N GLU A 251 -20.13 4.23 -5.46
CA GLU A 251 -20.49 5.36 -4.61
C GLU A 251 -19.25 5.87 -3.89
N ARG A 252 -19.24 7.17 -3.57
CA ARG A 252 -18.18 7.77 -2.78
C ARG A 252 -18.04 7.03 -1.45
N ARG A 253 -16.86 6.48 -1.20
CA ARG A 253 -16.41 6.17 0.15
C ARG A 253 -15.67 7.40 0.67
N PRO A 254 -16.01 7.92 1.86
CA PRO A 254 -15.12 8.82 2.57
C PRO A 254 -13.68 8.31 2.50
N VAL A 255 -12.69 9.20 2.42
CA VAL A 255 -11.26 8.83 2.41
C VAL A 255 -10.89 7.95 3.61
N LEU A 256 -11.63 8.09 4.71
CA LEU A 256 -11.52 7.25 5.91
C LEU A 256 -12.19 5.85 5.78
N ASP A 257 -12.90 5.54 4.69
CA ASP A 257 -13.61 4.28 4.46
C ASP A 257 -12.91 3.37 3.45
N ASP A 258 -11.84 3.82 2.77
CA ASP A 258 -11.00 2.98 1.91
C ASP A 258 -9.72 2.51 2.62
N GLY A 259 -9.87 1.50 3.49
CA GLY A 259 -8.75 1.03 4.31
C GLY A 259 -7.65 0.32 3.56
N LEU A 260 -7.94 -0.07 2.31
CA LEU A 260 -6.97 -0.76 1.48
C LEU A 260 -5.92 0.20 0.92
N GLU A 261 -6.13 1.52 0.90
CA GLU A 261 -5.09 2.47 0.48
C GLU A 261 -3.98 2.60 1.53
N TYR A 262 -4.33 2.55 2.82
CA TYR A 262 -3.36 2.67 3.92
C TYR A 262 -2.65 1.34 4.23
N ASP A 263 -3.30 0.22 3.93
CA ASP A 263 -2.71 -1.12 4.05
C ASP A 263 -1.72 -1.43 2.91
N ARG A 264 -1.46 -0.55 1.93
CA ARG A 264 -0.58 -0.86 0.78
C ARG A 264 0.87 -0.42 0.97
N GLN A 265 1.26 -0.04 2.18
CA GLN A 265 2.60 0.49 2.40
C GLN A 265 3.65 -0.60 2.32
N LYS A 266 4.71 -0.33 1.56
CA LYS A 266 5.88 -1.19 1.47
C LYS A 266 7.12 -0.43 1.91
N ILE A 267 7.67 -0.80 3.06
CA ILE A 267 8.92 -0.28 3.57
C ILE A 267 10.01 -1.32 3.30
N VAL A 268 10.85 -1.07 2.30
CA VAL A 268 12.06 -1.86 2.07
C VAL A 268 13.14 -1.37 3.03
N LEU A 269 13.55 -2.23 3.97
CA LEU A 269 14.54 -1.91 5.00
C LEU A 269 15.97 -2.08 4.48
N ARG A 270 16.20 -3.07 3.63
CA ARG A 270 17.51 -3.51 3.12
C ARG A 270 17.32 -4.59 2.05
N ASP A 271 18.37 -5.00 1.35
CA ASP A 271 18.34 -6.25 0.57
C ASP A 271 18.20 -7.49 1.47
N ARG A 272 17.64 -8.57 0.92
CA ARG A 272 17.53 -9.86 1.64
C ARG A 272 18.91 -10.34 2.08
N LEU A 273 19.12 -10.47 3.39
CA LEU A 273 20.38 -10.96 3.92
C LEU A 273 20.55 -12.46 3.64
N PRO A 274 21.75 -12.93 3.29
CA PRO A 274 22.04 -14.36 3.14
C PRO A 274 21.85 -15.10 4.46
N VAL A 275 21.29 -16.30 4.39
CA VAL A 275 21.04 -17.15 5.57
C VAL A 275 22.19 -18.11 5.83
N GLU A 276 22.67 -18.15 7.07
CA GLU A 276 23.48 -19.24 7.63
C GLU A 276 22.61 -20.13 8.52
N MET A 277 22.31 -21.35 8.05
CA MET A 277 21.53 -22.30 8.85
C MET A 277 22.45 -23.13 9.75
N VAL A 278 22.10 -23.19 11.03
CA VAL A 278 22.69 -24.14 12.00
C VAL A 278 21.65 -25.23 12.24
N ASP A 279 22.04 -26.48 12.05
CA ASP A 279 21.14 -27.62 12.21
C ASP A 279 20.67 -27.79 13.67
N SER A 280 19.47 -28.33 13.83
CA SER A 280 18.83 -28.58 15.12
C SER A 280 19.64 -29.38 16.13
N THR A 281 20.56 -30.24 15.68
CA THR A 281 21.46 -31.00 16.54
C THR A 281 22.61 -30.15 17.10
N HIS A 282 22.98 -29.06 16.42
CA HIS A 282 24.09 -28.19 16.79
C HIS A 282 23.64 -26.89 17.48
N THR A 283 22.42 -26.42 17.20
CA THR A 283 21.87 -25.19 17.80
C THR A 283 22.00 -25.13 19.33
N PRO A 284 21.69 -26.20 20.11
CA PRO A 284 21.83 -26.15 21.57
C PRO A 284 23.27 -25.92 22.06
N GLY A 285 24.28 -26.30 21.27
CA GLY A 285 25.70 -26.06 21.59
C GLY A 285 26.20 -24.67 21.22
N LEU A 286 25.37 -23.86 20.56
CA LEU A 286 25.74 -22.55 20.00
C LEU A 286 24.82 -21.42 20.50
N LEU A 287 24.12 -21.60 21.63
CA LEU A 287 23.16 -20.62 22.15
C LEU A 287 23.76 -19.22 22.34
N ASP A 288 25.01 -19.13 22.81
CA ASP A 288 25.72 -17.85 22.97
C ASP A 288 25.86 -17.07 21.66
N ALA A 289 25.87 -17.75 20.51
CA ALA A 289 25.93 -17.10 19.20
C ALA A 289 24.61 -16.44 18.79
N PHE A 290 23.53 -16.70 19.53
CA PHE A 290 22.20 -16.12 19.34
C PHE A 290 21.82 -15.11 20.43
N THR A 291 22.61 -15.03 21.50
CA THR A 291 22.40 -14.08 22.59
C THR A 291 22.90 -12.71 22.20
N LEU A 292 22.01 -11.72 22.19
CA LEU A 292 22.34 -10.31 22.01
C LEU A 292 22.22 -9.58 23.35
N GLY A 293 23.14 -8.64 23.59
CA GLY A 293 23.02 -7.66 24.67
C GLY A 293 22.54 -6.32 24.13
N ASP A 294 21.72 -5.61 24.91
CA ASP A 294 21.45 -4.20 24.66
C ASP A 294 22.50 -3.28 25.31
N SER A 295 22.29 -1.95 25.25
CA SER A 295 23.20 -0.96 25.83
C SER A 295 23.31 -1.04 27.36
N ASP A 296 22.36 -1.67 28.02
CA ASP A 296 22.29 -1.84 29.48
C ASP A 296 22.73 -3.26 29.91
N ASP A 297 23.36 -4.02 29.00
CA ASP A 297 23.80 -5.43 29.17
C ASP A 297 22.64 -6.41 29.44
N HIS A 298 21.40 -6.05 29.07
CA HIS A 298 20.29 -6.98 29.08
C HIS A 298 20.42 -7.95 27.90
N ARG A 299 20.76 -9.18 28.25
CA ARG A 299 20.86 -10.29 27.29
C ARG A 299 19.49 -10.82 26.95
N HIS A 300 19.28 -11.15 25.68
CA HIS A 300 18.05 -11.76 25.19
C HIS A 300 18.32 -12.57 23.92
N VAL A 301 17.39 -13.44 23.56
CA VAL A 301 17.41 -14.22 22.31
C VAL A 301 16.08 -14.01 21.59
N CYS A 302 16.12 -13.87 20.26
CA CYS A 302 14.90 -13.87 19.45
C CYS A 302 14.65 -15.27 18.87
N GLY A 303 13.49 -15.85 19.19
CA GLY A 303 12.97 -17.04 18.54
C GLY A 303 11.94 -16.66 17.49
N VAL A 304 12.04 -17.24 16.30
CA VAL A 304 11.12 -17.01 15.18
C VAL A 304 10.32 -18.26 14.86
N TRP A 305 9.01 -18.06 14.63
CA TRP A 305 8.10 -19.05 14.05
C TRP A 305 7.52 -18.44 12.79
N LEU A 306 7.99 -18.87 11.62
CA LEU A 306 7.61 -18.28 10.33
C LEU A 306 7.18 -19.35 9.35
N SER A 307 6.13 -19.07 8.58
CA SER A 307 5.83 -19.88 7.40
C SER A 307 7.00 -19.81 6.41
N ARG A 308 7.16 -20.86 5.59
CA ARG A 308 8.18 -20.91 4.53
C ARG A 308 8.14 -19.68 3.63
N GLU A 309 6.94 -19.23 3.30
CA GLU A 309 6.68 -18.10 2.41
C GLU A 309 7.22 -16.79 2.98
N VAL A 310 6.89 -16.50 4.25
CA VAL A 310 7.38 -15.31 4.97
C VAL A 310 8.89 -15.34 5.07
N ALA A 311 9.47 -16.49 5.42
CA ALA A 311 10.91 -16.60 5.52
C ALA A 311 11.62 -16.34 4.18
N ARG A 312 11.12 -16.91 3.07
CA ARG A 312 11.70 -16.69 1.73
C ARG A 312 11.56 -15.24 1.26
N LYS A 313 10.50 -14.56 1.70
CA LYS A 313 10.31 -13.13 1.44
C LYS A 313 11.31 -12.26 2.18
N GLN A 314 11.67 -12.63 3.41
CA GLN A 314 12.53 -11.82 4.27
C GLN A 314 14.02 -12.11 4.11
N PHE A 315 14.39 -13.35 3.78
CA PHE A 315 15.79 -13.78 3.78
C PHE A 315 16.20 -14.49 2.49
N SER A 316 17.50 -14.42 2.18
CA SER A 316 18.08 -15.09 1.03
C SER A 316 18.62 -16.47 1.42
N PHE A 317 17.78 -17.48 1.23
CA PHE A 317 18.17 -18.88 1.42
C PHE A 317 18.94 -19.42 0.22
N PRO A 318 19.89 -20.35 0.41
CA PRO A 318 20.52 -21.07 -0.69
C PRO A 318 19.46 -21.76 -1.57
N GLU A 319 19.64 -21.78 -2.89
CA GLU A 319 18.64 -22.35 -3.83
C GLU A 319 18.31 -23.82 -3.53
N ALA A 320 19.30 -24.59 -3.08
CA ALA A 320 19.15 -26.01 -2.72
C ALA A 320 18.56 -26.24 -1.31
N ALA A 321 18.25 -25.19 -0.54
CA ALA A 321 17.72 -25.35 0.81
C ALA A 321 16.25 -25.79 0.78
N GLU A 322 16.00 -27.01 1.25
CA GLU A 322 14.66 -27.48 1.57
C GLU A 322 14.24 -26.92 2.94
N LEU A 323 13.17 -26.11 2.94
CA LEU A 323 12.65 -25.49 4.15
C LEU A 323 11.37 -26.20 4.59
N PRO A 324 11.16 -26.47 5.89
CA PRO A 324 9.88 -26.95 6.39
C PRO A 324 8.77 -25.92 6.13
N GLU A 325 7.50 -26.34 6.21
CA GLU A 325 6.36 -25.42 6.09
C GLU A 325 6.38 -24.35 7.19
N LEU A 326 6.73 -24.76 8.41
CA LEU A 326 6.96 -23.88 9.55
C LEU A 326 8.43 -23.94 9.95
N ILE A 327 9.10 -22.79 9.89
CA ILE A 327 10.47 -22.61 10.36
C ILE A 327 10.41 -22.17 11.82
N VAL A 328 11.00 -22.99 12.70
CA VAL A 328 11.21 -22.67 14.11
C VAL A 328 12.71 -22.52 14.34
N ALA A 329 13.16 -21.32 14.71
CA ALA A 329 14.59 -21.05 14.83
C ALA A 329 14.92 -19.98 15.87
N LEU A 330 16.17 -19.97 16.35
CA LEU A 330 16.79 -18.82 17.00
C LEU A 330 17.38 -17.91 15.91
N LEU A 331 17.13 -16.61 16.01
CA LEU A 331 17.53 -15.60 15.05
C LEU A 331 18.65 -14.73 15.61
N ALA A 332 19.72 -14.55 14.83
CA ALA A 332 20.71 -13.52 15.09
C ALA A 332 21.27 -12.94 13.78
N VAL A 333 21.60 -11.64 13.80
CA VAL A 333 22.35 -11.01 12.72
C VAL A 333 23.83 -11.08 13.06
N ALA A 334 24.61 -11.71 12.19
CA ALA A 334 26.04 -11.88 12.36
C ALA A 334 26.81 -11.22 11.22
N ARG A 335 28.12 -11.06 11.42
CA ARG A 335 29.06 -10.80 10.34
C ARG A 335 29.91 -12.03 10.13
N THR A 336 30.05 -12.42 8.88
CA THR A 336 30.98 -13.47 8.46
C THR A 336 32.42 -12.98 8.57
N ALA A 337 33.38 -13.89 8.44
CA ALA A 337 34.81 -13.57 8.53
C ALA A 337 35.27 -12.55 7.46
N ASP A 338 34.58 -12.47 6.32
CA ASP A 338 34.82 -11.50 5.26
C ASP A 338 34.14 -10.13 5.49
N GLY A 339 33.40 -9.99 6.60
CA GLY A 339 32.70 -8.77 6.99
C GLY A 339 31.26 -8.65 6.46
N ARG A 340 30.80 -9.57 5.62
CA ARG A 340 29.42 -9.57 5.08
C ARG A 340 28.41 -9.89 6.19
N GLN A 341 27.33 -9.11 6.23
CA GLN A 341 26.20 -9.37 7.11
C GLN A 341 25.39 -10.57 6.64
N VAL A 342 25.02 -11.43 7.58
CA VAL A 342 24.22 -12.63 7.37
C VAL A 342 23.19 -12.77 8.47
N VAL A 343 22.09 -13.45 8.17
CA VAL A 343 21.12 -13.89 9.18
C VAL A 343 21.45 -15.33 9.55
N ARG A 344 21.80 -15.56 10.80
CA ARG A 344 22.01 -16.89 11.33
C ARG A 344 20.70 -17.43 11.90
N LEU A 345 20.29 -18.60 11.42
CA LEU A 345 19.11 -19.31 11.89
C LEU A 345 19.53 -20.61 12.56
N GLY A 346 19.42 -20.65 13.89
CA GLY A 346 19.56 -21.86 14.69
C GLY A 346 18.29 -22.66 14.64
N LEU A 347 18.18 -23.61 13.71
CA LEU A 347 16.96 -24.39 13.52
C LEU A 347 16.65 -25.21 14.78
N LEU A 348 15.37 -25.38 15.04
CA LEU A 348 14.83 -26.23 16.10
C LEU A 348 13.76 -27.16 15.50
N PRO A 349 13.46 -28.32 16.13
CA PRO A 349 12.46 -29.24 15.61
C PRO A 349 11.07 -28.60 15.44
N SER A 350 10.67 -28.38 14.19
CA SER A 350 9.48 -27.56 13.86
C SER A 350 8.14 -28.14 14.33
N THR A 351 8.05 -29.46 14.49
CA THR A 351 6.81 -30.13 14.91
C THR A 351 6.67 -30.30 16.41
N THR A 352 7.75 -30.11 17.18
CA THR A 352 7.74 -30.41 18.62
C THR A 352 8.16 -29.25 19.50
N THR A 353 8.85 -28.24 18.94
CA THR A 353 9.42 -27.16 19.74
C THR A 353 8.43 -26.01 19.92
N THR A 354 7.99 -25.85 21.16
CA THR A 354 7.17 -24.73 21.65
C THR A 354 8.06 -23.61 22.22
N PRO A 355 7.58 -22.36 22.29
CA PRO A 355 8.33 -21.28 22.93
C PRO A 355 8.76 -21.59 24.37
N ARG A 356 7.94 -22.32 25.14
CA ARG A 356 8.28 -22.73 26.52
C ARG A 356 9.47 -23.70 26.56
N GLN A 357 9.59 -24.61 25.59
CA GLN A 357 10.75 -25.48 25.49
C GLN A 357 12.00 -24.69 25.07
N CYS A 358 11.87 -23.71 24.16
CA CYS A 358 12.96 -22.78 23.85
C CYS A 358 13.42 -22.02 25.09
N GLN A 359 12.50 -21.44 25.87
CA GLN A 359 12.84 -20.76 27.12
C GLN A 359 13.54 -21.68 28.11
N THR A 360 13.11 -22.95 28.19
CA THR A 360 13.76 -23.95 29.06
C THR A 360 15.21 -24.22 28.61
N LEU A 361 15.48 -24.25 27.30
CA LEU A 361 16.84 -24.39 26.76
C LEU A 361 17.72 -23.18 27.05
N LEU A 362 17.13 -21.98 27.08
CA LEU A 362 17.83 -20.70 27.30
C LEU A 362 18.08 -20.37 28.78
N GLY A 363 17.42 -21.10 29.70
CA GLY A 363 17.51 -20.87 31.13
C GLY A 363 16.99 -19.48 31.51
N GLU A 364 17.85 -18.69 32.14
CA GLU A 364 17.54 -17.33 32.60
C GLU A 364 17.59 -16.28 31.48
N THR A 365 18.10 -16.62 30.29
CA THR A 365 18.14 -15.67 29.17
C THR A 365 16.72 -15.51 28.59
N PRO A 366 16.14 -14.30 28.60
CA PRO A 366 14.81 -14.05 28.06
C PRO A 366 14.69 -14.39 26.57
N LEU A 367 13.63 -15.10 26.22
CA LEU A 367 13.22 -15.36 24.84
C LEU A 367 12.17 -14.33 24.38
N LEU A 368 12.47 -13.64 23.29
CA LEU A 368 11.50 -12.85 22.53
C LEU A 368 10.90 -13.74 21.43
N VAL A 369 9.58 -13.88 21.42
CA VAL A 369 8.88 -14.72 20.44
C VAL A 369 8.35 -13.84 19.32
N LEU A 370 8.85 -14.02 18.10
CA LEU A 370 8.47 -13.27 16.91
C LEU A 370 7.84 -14.19 15.86
N THR A 371 6.73 -13.75 15.29
CA THR A 371 6.05 -14.43 14.17
C THR A 371 5.43 -13.40 13.22
N SER A 372 4.68 -13.87 12.23
CA SER A 372 3.94 -13.01 11.30
C SER A 372 2.47 -13.39 11.25
N HIS A 373 1.64 -12.45 10.82
CA HIS A 373 0.19 -12.63 10.76
C HIS A 373 -0.20 -13.72 9.75
N LEU A 374 0.48 -13.78 8.60
CA LEU A 374 0.33 -14.87 7.63
C LEU A 374 0.66 -16.24 8.27
N THR A 375 1.69 -16.31 9.12
CA THR A 375 2.02 -17.56 9.82
C THR A 375 0.89 -18.01 10.77
N LEU A 376 0.18 -17.06 11.37
CA LEU A 376 -0.96 -17.34 12.25
C LEU A 376 -2.25 -17.74 11.49
N THR A 377 -2.25 -17.77 10.16
CA THR A 377 -3.36 -18.35 9.41
C THR A 377 -3.42 -19.88 9.56
N ASP A 378 -2.32 -20.52 9.98
CA ASP A 378 -2.29 -21.92 10.40
C ASP A 378 -2.79 -22.05 11.87
N PRO A 379 -3.92 -22.74 12.11
CA PRO A 379 -4.45 -22.93 13.46
C PRO A 379 -3.48 -23.62 14.42
N SER A 380 -2.58 -24.46 13.91
CA SER A 380 -1.58 -25.16 14.72
C SER A 380 -0.51 -24.21 15.26
N ALA A 381 -0.14 -23.18 14.49
CA ALA A 381 0.77 -22.12 14.93
C ALA A 381 0.11 -21.27 16.02
N VAL A 382 -1.17 -20.91 15.85
CA VAL A 382 -1.94 -20.15 16.85
C VAL A 382 -2.03 -20.90 18.18
N ASP A 383 -2.40 -22.18 18.16
CA ASP A 383 -2.50 -22.99 19.39
C ASP A 383 -1.13 -23.18 20.08
N MET A 384 -0.05 -23.31 19.31
CA MET A 384 1.29 -23.45 19.85
C MET A 384 1.79 -22.16 20.51
N LEU A 385 1.62 -21.02 19.82
CA LEU A 385 2.15 -19.73 20.23
C LEU A 385 1.29 -19.06 21.31
N GLY A 386 -0.03 -19.25 21.29
CA GLY A 386 -0.95 -18.66 22.26
C GLY A 386 -0.80 -19.17 23.71
N ARG A 387 0.15 -20.09 23.96
CA ARG A 387 0.46 -20.67 25.28
C ARG A 387 1.55 -19.90 26.04
N VAL A 388 2.11 -18.85 25.45
CA VAL A 388 3.10 -17.96 26.08
C VAL A 388 2.71 -16.51 25.83
N GLU A 389 3.14 -15.61 26.71
CA GLU A 389 2.90 -14.17 26.57
C GLU A 389 4.17 -13.40 26.97
N PRO A 390 4.58 -12.36 26.21
CA PRO A 390 4.00 -11.91 24.93
C PRO A 390 4.55 -12.65 23.70
N VAL A 391 3.73 -12.75 22.65
CA VAL A 391 4.12 -13.15 21.28
C VAL A 391 3.95 -11.94 20.36
N PHE A 392 5.04 -11.52 19.71
CA PHE A 392 5.02 -10.39 18.80
C PHE A 392 4.73 -10.86 17.37
N VAL A 393 3.75 -10.23 16.73
CA VAL A 393 3.22 -10.63 15.42
C VAL A 393 3.37 -9.46 14.46
N LEU A 394 4.22 -9.59 13.45
CA LEU A 394 4.27 -8.60 12.36
C LEU A 394 3.03 -8.74 11.48
N MET A 395 2.28 -7.65 11.29
CA MET A 395 1.11 -7.61 10.43
C MET A 395 1.53 -7.49 8.95
N ASP A 396 1.76 -8.65 8.34
CA ASP A 396 2.08 -8.83 6.91
C ASP A 396 0.84 -9.12 6.04
N LEU A 397 -0.35 -8.85 6.58
CA LEU A 397 -1.65 -8.93 5.93
C LEU A 397 -2.44 -7.62 6.15
N PRO A 398 -3.45 -7.30 5.30
CA PRO A 398 -4.19 -6.03 5.38
C PRO A 398 -4.81 -5.75 6.75
N VAL A 399 -4.29 -4.74 7.45
CA VAL A 399 -4.62 -4.47 8.86
C VAL A 399 -6.08 -4.06 9.02
N ALA A 400 -6.57 -3.18 8.16
CA ALA A 400 -7.95 -2.69 8.23
C ALA A 400 -8.97 -3.83 8.10
N TRP A 401 -8.69 -4.79 7.21
CA TRP A 401 -9.56 -5.95 7.01
C TRP A 401 -9.57 -6.86 8.24
N HIS A 402 -8.40 -7.20 8.78
CA HIS A 402 -8.32 -8.10 9.94
C HIS A 402 -8.89 -7.50 11.21
N VAL A 403 -8.62 -6.21 11.50
CA VAL A 403 -9.24 -5.52 12.64
C VAL A 403 -10.76 -5.48 12.46
N GLY A 404 -11.25 -5.23 11.24
CA GLY A 404 -12.66 -5.29 10.92
C GLY A 404 -13.30 -6.66 11.17
N ASP A 405 -12.61 -7.74 10.80
CA ASP A 405 -13.05 -9.13 11.06
C ASP A 405 -13.07 -9.44 12.56
N TRP A 406 -12.02 -9.07 13.31
CA TRP A 406 -11.98 -9.23 14.77
C TRP A 406 -13.13 -8.50 15.46
N CYS A 407 -13.39 -7.24 15.10
CA CYS A 407 -14.53 -6.49 15.61
C CYS A 407 -15.87 -7.10 15.18
N GLY A 408 -15.98 -7.61 13.94
CA GLY A 408 -17.15 -8.33 13.43
C GLY A 408 -17.47 -9.60 14.21
N GLN A 409 -16.45 -10.27 14.75
CA GLN A 409 -16.57 -11.42 15.65
C GLN A 409 -16.84 -11.01 17.11
N GLY A 410 -16.91 -9.71 17.40
CA GLY A 410 -17.18 -9.16 18.73
C GLY A 410 -15.95 -9.11 19.64
N ALA A 411 -14.73 -9.07 19.10
CA ALA A 411 -13.52 -8.86 19.88
C ALA A 411 -13.34 -7.38 20.24
N HIS A 412 -12.74 -7.13 21.40
CA HIS A 412 -12.29 -5.80 21.80
C HIS A 412 -10.82 -5.63 21.43
N VAL A 413 -10.52 -4.62 20.61
CA VAL A 413 -9.17 -4.34 20.09
C VAL A 413 -8.64 -3.07 20.73
N ARG A 414 -7.52 -3.15 21.44
CA ARG A 414 -6.81 -1.96 21.94
C ARG A 414 -5.66 -1.63 21.01
N MET A 415 -5.58 -0.38 20.56
CA MET A 415 -4.58 0.12 19.64
C MET A 415 -3.71 1.20 20.30
N GLY A 416 -2.40 1.08 20.16
CA GLY A 416 -1.43 2.09 20.61
C GLY A 416 -0.53 2.54 19.47
N LEU A 417 -0.20 3.83 19.43
CA LEU A 417 0.67 4.43 18.40
C LEU A 417 2.00 4.89 19.01
N VAL A 418 3.11 4.53 18.38
CA VAL A 418 4.47 4.89 18.85
C VAL A 418 5.30 5.40 17.67
N PRO A 419 5.75 6.67 17.70
CA PRO A 419 6.72 7.18 16.73
C PRO A 419 8.03 6.41 16.84
N LEU A 420 8.60 6.01 15.70
CA LEU A 420 9.89 5.32 15.66
C LEU A 420 10.98 6.33 15.28
N GLU A 421 11.66 6.87 16.29
CA GLU A 421 12.74 7.85 16.13
C GLU A 421 14.09 7.17 15.86
N GLY A 422 15.00 7.86 15.17
CA GLY A 422 16.40 7.42 15.01
C GLY A 422 16.68 6.44 13.86
N LEU A 423 15.68 6.07 13.07
CA LEU A 423 15.88 5.33 11.82
C LEU A 423 16.22 6.32 10.70
N ALA A 424 17.28 6.02 9.92
CA ALA A 424 17.75 6.90 8.84
C ALA A 424 16.74 7.08 7.69
N SER A 425 15.64 6.32 7.69
CA SER A 425 14.63 6.23 6.65
C SER A 425 13.26 6.74 7.12
N GLY A 426 13.09 8.06 7.17
CA GLY A 426 11.78 8.73 7.25
C GLY A 426 11.07 8.70 8.61
N ASP A 427 10.00 9.51 8.72
CA ASP A 427 9.09 9.54 9.87
C ASP A 427 8.24 8.25 9.88
N LEU A 428 8.70 7.22 10.59
CA LEU A 428 7.98 5.97 10.77
C LEU A 428 7.10 6.00 12.02
N LEU A 429 5.97 5.29 11.95
CA LEU A 429 5.04 5.12 13.06
C LEU A 429 4.70 3.64 13.20
N MET A 430 4.72 3.15 14.44
CA MET A 430 4.24 1.83 14.79
C MET A 430 2.81 1.93 15.33
N ALA A 431 1.91 1.12 14.80
CA ALA A 431 0.63 0.78 15.43
C ALA A 431 0.72 -0.62 16.03
N ALA A 432 0.53 -0.73 17.34
CA ALA A 432 0.43 -2.00 18.03
C ALA A 432 -1.03 -2.29 18.40
N PHE A 433 -1.43 -3.55 18.33
CA PHE A 433 -2.77 -4.00 18.67
C PHE A 433 -2.73 -5.16 19.65
N THR A 434 -3.69 -5.17 20.57
CA THR A 434 -4.00 -6.30 21.45
C THR A 434 -5.47 -6.64 21.37
N LEU A 435 -5.80 -7.91 21.57
CA LEU A 435 -7.17 -8.40 21.57
C LEU A 435 -7.50 -9.05 22.89
N ASP A 436 -8.68 -8.77 23.42
CA ASP A 436 -9.20 -9.39 24.64
C ASP A 436 -9.29 -10.93 24.55
N ARG A 437 -9.66 -11.45 23.38
CA ARG A 437 -9.78 -12.90 23.13
C ARG A 437 -8.44 -13.59 22.84
N GLN A 438 -7.39 -12.82 22.59
CA GLN A 438 -6.06 -13.31 22.22
C GLN A 438 -4.98 -12.52 22.98
N PRO A 439 -5.00 -12.54 24.33
CA PRO A 439 -4.15 -11.67 25.15
C PRO A 439 -2.66 -12.01 25.02
N ALA A 440 -2.30 -13.20 24.56
CA ALA A 440 -0.91 -13.57 24.31
C ALA A 440 -0.23 -12.74 23.20
N PHE A 441 -1.00 -12.25 22.23
CA PHE A 441 -0.46 -11.69 21.00
C PHE A 441 -0.38 -10.16 21.05
N ARG A 442 0.73 -9.63 20.52
CA ARG A 442 0.97 -8.21 20.26
C ARG A 442 1.16 -8.04 18.75
N PHE A 443 0.13 -7.57 18.07
CA PHE A 443 0.19 -7.36 16.63
C PHE A 443 0.85 -6.01 16.33
N ILE A 444 1.76 -5.96 15.36
CA ILE A 444 2.58 -4.80 15.06
C ILE A 444 2.46 -4.48 13.57
N CYS A 445 1.97 -3.28 13.28
CA CYS A 445 2.05 -2.67 11.96
C CYS A 445 3.06 -1.51 12.03
N ILE A 446 3.97 -1.44 11.06
CA ILE A 446 4.94 -0.35 10.92
C ILE A 446 4.77 0.23 9.52
N GLY A 447 4.61 1.54 9.47
CA GLY A 447 4.37 2.27 8.22
C GLY A 447 4.91 3.69 8.30
N GLY A 448 4.70 4.44 7.24
CA GLY A 448 4.89 5.89 7.24
C GLY A 448 3.93 6.54 8.23
N LYS A 449 4.39 7.61 8.90
CA LYS A 449 3.61 8.29 9.92
C LYS A 449 2.22 8.72 9.45
N VAL A 450 2.10 9.17 8.20
CA VAL A 450 0.83 9.59 7.61
C VAL A 450 -0.09 8.39 7.40
N GLY A 451 0.36 7.35 6.68
CA GLY A 451 -0.46 6.16 6.44
C GLY A 451 -0.94 5.46 7.70
N VAL A 452 -0.06 5.26 8.68
CA VAL A 452 -0.44 4.60 9.94
C VAL A 452 -1.39 5.46 10.76
N SER A 453 -1.23 6.79 10.73
CA SER A 453 -2.15 7.71 11.42
C SER A 453 -3.54 7.68 10.77
N LEU A 454 -3.61 7.69 9.45
CA LEU A 454 -4.88 7.60 8.71
C LEU A 454 -5.57 6.25 8.91
N LEU A 455 -4.81 5.14 8.89
CA LEU A 455 -5.32 3.81 9.24
C LEU A 455 -5.91 3.81 10.66
N ALA A 456 -5.20 4.38 11.64
CA ALA A 456 -5.68 4.46 13.01
C ALA A 456 -6.96 5.30 13.12
N GLU A 457 -7.03 6.44 12.43
CA GLU A 457 -8.23 7.29 12.41
C GLU A 457 -9.43 6.59 11.75
N GLN A 458 -9.20 5.88 10.65
CA GLN A 458 -10.22 5.05 10.02
C GLN A 458 -10.74 3.97 10.97
N LEU A 459 -9.83 3.20 11.59
CA LEU A 459 -10.22 2.12 12.50
C LEU A 459 -11.05 2.67 13.67
N ARG A 460 -10.65 3.83 14.21
CA ARG A 460 -11.40 4.54 15.24
C ARG A 460 -12.75 5.04 14.72
N GLY A 461 -12.82 5.61 13.51
CA GLY A 461 -14.07 6.11 12.93
C GLY A 461 -15.09 4.99 12.70
N ARG A 462 -14.62 3.85 12.17
CA ARG A 462 -15.46 2.71 11.78
C ARG A 462 -15.85 1.81 12.95
N HIS A 463 -14.96 1.64 13.93
CA HIS A 463 -15.11 0.67 15.01
C HIS A 463 -14.99 1.26 16.42
N GLY A 464 -14.77 2.57 16.57
CA GLY A 464 -14.57 3.20 17.88
C GLY A 464 -15.85 3.50 18.67
N VAL A 465 -17.02 3.39 18.04
CA VAL A 465 -18.30 3.52 18.76
C VAL A 465 -18.67 2.19 19.39
N ARG A 466 -18.95 2.22 20.70
CA ARG A 466 -19.43 1.08 21.47
C ARG A 466 -20.86 0.72 21.03
N GLY A 467 -20.99 -0.08 19.98
CA GLY A 467 -22.28 -0.56 19.50
C GLY A 467 -22.80 -1.75 20.30
N ASP A 468 -24.11 -2.02 20.20
CA ASP A 468 -24.80 -3.18 20.81
C ASP A 468 -24.25 -4.56 20.36
N ARG A 469 -23.33 -4.60 19.38
CA ARG A 469 -22.71 -5.82 18.84
C ARG A 469 -21.35 -6.20 19.46
N GLY A 470 -20.94 -5.58 20.57
CA GLY A 470 -19.87 -6.06 21.45
C GLY A 470 -18.43 -5.76 21.01
N GLY A 471 -18.09 -5.79 19.72
CA GLY A 471 -16.75 -5.48 19.22
C GLY A 471 -16.50 -3.99 19.01
N HIS A 472 -15.33 -3.49 19.40
CA HIS A 472 -14.91 -2.09 19.18
C HIS A 472 -13.38 -1.94 19.23
N VAL A 473 -12.90 -0.79 18.72
CA VAL A 473 -11.49 -0.37 18.78
C VAL A 473 -11.34 0.75 19.81
N GLU A 474 -10.49 0.54 20.81
CA GLU A 474 -10.10 1.54 21.80
C GLU A 474 -8.67 2.03 21.53
N VAL A 475 -8.46 3.34 21.50
CA VAL A 475 -7.11 3.92 21.40
C VAL A 475 -6.55 4.07 22.82
N ASP A 476 -5.69 3.14 23.20
CA ASP A 476 -5.06 3.11 24.51
C ASP A 476 -3.65 2.53 24.41
N GLY A 477 -2.64 3.38 24.62
CA GLY A 477 -1.23 2.99 24.59
C GLY A 477 -0.66 2.53 25.94
N THR A 478 -1.48 2.29 26.97
CA THR A 478 -0.94 1.86 28.27
C THR A 478 -0.27 0.48 28.20
N PHE A 479 -0.82 -0.47 27.45
CA PHE A 479 -0.22 -1.80 27.27
C PHE A 479 1.18 -1.75 26.64
N LEU A 480 1.46 -0.72 25.84
CA LEU A 480 2.80 -0.52 25.26
C LEU A 480 3.84 -0.19 26.33
N ARG A 481 3.44 0.42 27.46
CA ARG A 481 4.36 0.74 28.55
C ARG A 481 4.77 -0.50 29.31
N ASP A 482 3.86 -1.44 29.50
CA ASP A 482 4.10 -2.69 30.22
C ASP A 482 5.13 -3.56 29.47
N ASP A 483 5.10 -3.53 28.13
CA ASP A 483 5.98 -4.30 27.25
C ASP A 483 7.06 -3.46 26.55
N ALA A 484 7.31 -2.21 26.96
CA ALA A 484 8.10 -1.24 26.20
C ALA A 484 9.52 -1.72 25.86
N ALA A 485 10.21 -2.33 26.82
CA ALA A 485 11.55 -2.88 26.61
C ALA A 485 11.51 -4.03 25.58
N ALA A 486 10.54 -4.94 25.69
CA ALA A 486 10.41 -6.07 24.78
C ALA A 486 10.06 -5.61 23.35
N PHE A 487 9.19 -4.61 23.19
CA PHE A 487 8.95 -3.97 21.88
C PHE A 487 10.24 -3.44 21.26
N ASN A 488 11.03 -2.67 22.01
CA ASN A 488 12.29 -2.12 21.50
C ASN A 488 13.26 -3.23 21.06
N LEU A 489 13.42 -4.28 21.87
CA LEU A 489 14.30 -5.40 21.52
C LEU A 489 13.82 -6.15 20.28
N VAL A 490 12.52 -6.44 20.16
CA VAL A 490 11.95 -7.09 18.96
C VAL A 490 12.11 -6.20 17.73
N LEU A 491 11.83 -4.91 17.84
CA LEU A 491 12.02 -3.98 16.73
C LEU A 491 13.47 -3.92 16.28
N ASN A 492 14.44 -4.01 17.18
CA ASN A 492 15.86 -4.12 16.81
C ASN A 492 16.15 -5.39 15.99
N HIS A 493 15.57 -6.54 16.35
CA HIS A 493 15.68 -7.76 15.53
C HIS A 493 15.05 -7.58 14.15
N VAL A 494 13.85 -6.99 14.09
CA VAL A 494 13.15 -6.72 12.83
C VAL A 494 13.96 -5.78 11.94
N PHE A 495 14.33 -4.60 12.44
CA PHE A 495 15.07 -3.62 11.66
C PHE A 495 16.46 -4.09 11.26
N SER A 496 17.09 -5.00 12.00
CA SER A 496 18.41 -5.55 11.67
C SER A 496 18.37 -6.75 10.72
N ALA A 497 17.30 -7.53 10.70
CA ALA A 497 17.24 -8.77 9.93
C ALA A 497 16.27 -8.74 8.74
N TRP A 498 15.11 -8.08 8.85
CA TRP A 498 14.06 -8.12 7.82
C TRP A 498 14.47 -7.35 6.56
N HIS A 499 14.02 -7.86 5.41
CA HIS A 499 14.13 -7.20 4.11
C HIS A 499 13.08 -6.11 3.94
N VAL A 500 11.83 -6.42 4.29
CA VAL A 500 10.67 -5.59 3.96
C VAL A 500 9.56 -5.69 5.00
N LEU A 501 8.86 -4.59 5.23
CA LEU A 501 7.61 -4.52 6.00
C LEU A 501 6.52 -4.04 5.05
N ASP A 502 5.55 -4.89 4.76
CA ASP A 502 4.39 -4.56 3.93
C ASP A 502 3.21 -5.45 4.33
N GLN A 503 2.02 -5.20 3.79
CA GLN A 503 0.83 -6.06 3.98
C GLN A 503 0.51 -6.92 2.74
N ASP A 504 1.52 -7.19 1.90
CA ASP A 504 1.40 -8.10 0.76
C ASP A 504 2.05 -9.43 1.13
N ALA A 505 1.28 -10.35 1.71
CA ALA A 505 1.74 -11.63 2.25
C ALA A 505 2.70 -12.40 1.30
N VAL A 506 2.57 -12.21 -0.02
CA VAL A 506 3.29 -12.97 -1.05
C VAL A 506 3.68 -12.10 -2.24
N SER A 507 4.85 -11.45 -2.18
CA SER A 507 5.54 -10.96 -3.38
C SER A 507 7.06 -11.06 -3.34
#